data_AF-A0A1G7X7X1-F1
#
_entry.id   AF-A0A1G7X7X1-F1
#
_cell.length_a   1.000
_cell.length_b   1.000
_cell.length_c   1.000
_cell.angle_alpha   90.00
_cell.angle_beta   90.00
_cell.angle_gamma   90.00
#
_symmetry.space_group_name_H-M   'P 1'
#
loop_
_entity.id
_entity.type
_entity.pdbx_description
1 polymer ?
#
loop_
_entity_poly.entity_id
_entity_poly.type
_entity_poly.pdbx_seq_one_letter_code
_entity_poly.pdbx_strand_id
1 'polypeptide(L)'
;MVVFGETNTDGTGSAANLSETNGESIGLLDWQFDSIAYFLHDNFVYEGENIYASIQNVDLTFALDVTNNAEWNQTGLKEVSVTDGQLQNDGEFSQINISGFVDVHIDSSDMIEWLPDYEVLDISVYEAKRGAIDVTGVTNDVHIEITPYSNGEGWSNTFSVATGEGDDHISFDAFINPNRLAASTSRWTEFDVNLGSGDDTFYYALTDAELAGAKRLVEGGEGFDTLTLSTDTDDLSFSDFELVTCTSNSGVSLSVDSDLLAENASELGFILDDVSAQFSDDYTSIEVADLSQAQSNYLSEHDLDSSEFAAVTVTYGDESYTLLTNEVSDAWS
;
A
#
# COMPACT_ATOMS: atom_id res chain seq x y z
N MET A 1 -14.05 3.69 -16.94
CA MET A 1 -14.68 2.51 -17.55
C MET A 1 -14.44 1.35 -16.62
N VAL A 2 -15.42 0.47 -16.44
CA VAL A 2 -15.23 -0.79 -15.69
C VAL A 2 -15.42 -1.94 -16.66
N VAL A 3 -14.47 -2.87 -16.71
CA VAL A 3 -14.52 -4.05 -17.59
C VAL A 3 -14.32 -5.31 -16.77
N PHE A 4 -15.17 -6.31 -16.99
CA PHE A 4 -15.07 -7.63 -16.36
C PHE A 4 -14.59 -8.69 -17.35
N GLY A 5 -13.75 -9.60 -16.88
CA GLY A 5 -13.15 -10.64 -17.71
C GLY A 5 -13.26 -12.05 -17.13
N GLU A 6 -13.32 -13.04 -18.01
CA GLU A 6 -13.32 -14.48 -17.67
C GLU A 6 -11.96 -15.15 -17.89
N THR A 7 -10.90 -14.41 -18.25
CA THR A 7 -9.66 -15.05 -18.71
C THR A 7 -8.85 -15.70 -17.59
N ASN A 8 -9.14 -15.39 -16.33
CA ASN A 8 -8.44 -15.93 -15.15
C ASN A 8 -9.12 -17.15 -14.48
N THR A 9 -9.83 -17.99 -15.23
CA THR A 9 -10.49 -19.18 -14.64
C THR A 9 -9.54 -20.22 -14.06
N ASP A 10 -8.26 -20.20 -14.43
CA ASP A 10 -7.22 -21.14 -13.97
C ASP A 10 -6.08 -20.48 -13.17
N GLY A 11 -6.19 -19.19 -12.87
CA GLY A 11 -5.14 -18.47 -12.18
C GLY A 11 -3.97 -18.04 -13.07
N THR A 12 -4.07 -18.06 -14.40
CA THR A 12 -3.00 -17.60 -15.31
C THR A 12 -3.36 -16.36 -16.15
N GLY A 13 -4.61 -15.88 -16.05
CA GLY A 13 -5.09 -14.64 -16.68
C GLY A 13 -4.60 -13.38 -15.96
N SER A 14 -4.92 -12.21 -16.54
CA SER A 14 -4.56 -10.88 -16.02
C SER A 14 -5.61 -9.84 -16.43
N ALA A 15 -6.04 -9.02 -15.47
CA ALA A 15 -6.97 -7.92 -15.73
C ALA A 15 -6.36 -6.77 -16.55
N ALA A 16 -5.02 -6.67 -16.63
CA ALA A 16 -4.31 -5.58 -17.30
C ALA A 16 -4.56 -5.45 -18.81
N ASN A 17 -5.05 -6.51 -19.45
CA ASN A 17 -5.37 -6.49 -20.89
C ASN A 17 -6.89 -6.48 -21.17
N LEU A 18 -7.71 -6.24 -20.15
CA LEU A 18 -9.15 -6.14 -20.34
C LEU A 18 -9.52 -4.86 -21.09
N SER A 19 -10.48 -5.02 -21.97
CA SER A 19 -11.04 -3.97 -22.80
C SER A 19 -12.48 -4.34 -23.16
N GLU A 20 -13.23 -3.42 -23.73
CA GLU A 20 -14.58 -3.71 -24.25
C GLU A 20 -14.60 -4.78 -25.35
N THR A 21 -13.44 -5.10 -25.95
CA THR A 21 -13.35 -6.07 -27.05
C THR A 21 -13.22 -7.52 -26.56
N ASN A 22 -12.78 -7.73 -25.33
CA ASN A 22 -12.50 -9.05 -24.74
C ASN A 22 -13.12 -9.25 -23.36
N GLY A 23 -13.89 -8.28 -22.86
CA GLY A 23 -14.62 -8.36 -21.60
C GLY A 23 -16.04 -7.79 -21.69
N GLU A 24 -16.78 -7.91 -20.61
CA GLU A 24 -18.06 -7.23 -20.42
C GLU A 24 -17.80 -5.84 -19.84
N SER A 25 -18.06 -4.79 -20.63
CA SER A 25 -17.88 -3.41 -20.18
C SER A 25 -19.16 -2.80 -19.61
N ILE A 26 -18.99 -2.07 -18.52
CA ILE A 26 -19.96 -1.08 -18.05
C ILE A 26 -19.45 0.29 -18.48
N GLY A 27 -20.11 0.84 -19.49
CA GLY A 27 -19.90 2.22 -19.91
C GLY A 27 -20.44 3.19 -18.86
N LEU A 28 -19.53 3.79 -18.08
CA LEU A 28 -19.85 4.87 -17.12
C LEU A 28 -20.23 6.18 -17.85
N LEU A 29 -19.87 6.27 -19.14
CA LEU A 29 -19.96 7.43 -20.01
C LEU A 29 -21.38 7.78 -20.51
N ASP A 30 -22.35 6.88 -20.39
CA ASP A 30 -23.74 7.15 -20.81
C ASP A 30 -24.52 7.98 -19.77
N TRP A 31 -23.88 8.35 -18.66
CA TRP A 31 -24.51 9.05 -17.54
C TRP A 31 -24.13 10.52 -17.50
N GLN A 32 -25.07 11.36 -17.96
CA GLN A 32 -25.02 12.79 -17.73
C GLN A 32 -25.63 13.09 -16.36
N PHE A 33 -24.80 13.42 -15.36
CA PHE A 33 -25.30 14.10 -14.17
C PHE A 33 -25.84 15.47 -14.63
N ASP A 34 -27.15 15.67 -14.52
CA ASP A 34 -27.74 16.98 -14.80
C ASP A 34 -27.28 17.91 -13.67
N SER A 35 -26.52 18.94 -14.01
CA SER A 35 -25.79 19.85 -13.11
C SER A 35 -26.67 20.68 -12.15
N ILE A 36 -27.95 20.33 -12.03
CA ILE A 36 -28.92 20.97 -11.14
C ILE A 36 -29.35 20.00 -10.01
N ALA A 37 -28.96 18.73 -10.09
CA ALA A 37 -29.29 17.67 -9.13
C ALA A 37 -28.21 17.45 -8.05
N TYR A 38 -27.48 18.50 -7.65
CA TYR A 38 -26.43 18.52 -6.60
C TYR A 38 -26.80 17.91 -5.22
N PHE A 39 -28.02 17.40 -5.04
CA PHE A 39 -28.52 16.80 -3.80
C PHE A 39 -29.29 15.48 -4.01
N LEU A 40 -29.32 14.93 -5.22
CA LEU A 40 -29.95 13.64 -5.48
C LEU A 40 -28.90 12.54 -5.34
N HIS A 41 -29.15 11.60 -4.43
CA HIS A 41 -28.41 10.34 -4.34
C HIS A 41 -28.77 9.50 -5.58
N ASP A 42 -28.15 9.81 -6.70
CA ASP A 42 -28.30 9.00 -7.90
C ASP A 42 -27.32 7.82 -7.80
N ASN A 43 -27.91 6.63 -7.63
CA ASN A 43 -27.16 5.39 -7.56
C ASN A 43 -27.27 4.66 -8.90
N PHE A 44 -26.14 4.43 -9.56
CA PHE A 44 -26.06 3.39 -10.59
C PHE A 44 -25.96 2.04 -9.92
N VAL A 45 -26.65 1.04 -10.45
CA VAL A 45 -26.49 -0.35 -10.02
C VAL A 45 -26.49 -1.25 -11.25
N TYR A 46 -25.43 -2.03 -11.37
CA TYR A 46 -25.34 -3.19 -12.25
C TYR A 46 -25.46 -4.47 -11.41
N GLU A 47 -26.37 -5.34 -11.81
CA GLU A 47 -26.56 -6.67 -11.21
C GLU A 47 -26.34 -7.73 -12.28
N GLY A 48 -25.14 -8.30 -12.31
CA GLY A 48 -24.77 -9.46 -13.11
C GLY A 48 -24.93 -10.77 -12.34
N GLU A 49 -24.61 -11.90 -12.99
CA GLU A 49 -24.54 -13.18 -12.30
C GLU A 49 -23.34 -13.14 -11.32
N ASN A 50 -23.64 -12.97 -10.03
CA ASN A 50 -22.70 -12.80 -8.92
C ASN A 50 -21.94 -11.47 -8.85
N ILE A 51 -21.94 -10.65 -9.90
CA ILE A 51 -21.35 -9.31 -9.87
C ILE A 51 -22.40 -8.28 -9.43
N TYR A 52 -22.02 -7.46 -8.47
CA TYR A 52 -22.71 -6.24 -8.10
C TYR A 52 -21.75 -5.08 -8.32
N ALA A 53 -22.15 -4.06 -9.08
CA ALA A 53 -21.39 -2.82 -9.17
C ALA A 53 -22.32 -1.62 -8.96
N SER A 54 -21.89 -0.64 -8.18
CA SER A 54 -22.63 0.60 -7.98
C SER A 54 -21.74 1.83 -8.04
N ILE A 55 -22.33 2.93 -8.49
CA ILE A 55 -21.71 4.26 -8.39
C ILE A 55 -22.64 5.11 -7.54
N GLN A 56 -22.07 5.80 -6.56
CA GLN A 56 -22.80 6.70 -5.69
C GLN A 56 -22.18 8.10 -5.80
N ASN A 57 -23.02 9.13 -5.89
CA ASN A 57 -22.60 10.51 -5.66
C ASN A 57 -23.10 10.95 -4.28
N VAL A 58 -22.18 11.28 -3.39
CA VAL A 58 -22.47 11.83 -2.06
C VAL A 58 -21.65 13.11 -1.90
N ASP A 59 -22.32 14.26 -1.84
CA ASP A 59 -21.68 15.56 -1.58
C ASP A 59 -20.48 15.88 -2.51
N LEU A 60 -20.59 15.52 -3.81
CA LEU A 60 -19.57 15.66 -4.87
C LEU A 60 -18.48 14.56 -4.90
N THR A 61 -18.48 13.65 -3.93
CA THR A 61 -17.62 12.46 -3.94
C THR A 61 -18.28 11.36 -4.77
N PHE A 62 -17.56 10.80 -5.73
CA PHE A 62 -17.99 9.63 -6.49
C PHE A 62 -17.34 8.38 -5.93
N ALA A 63 -18.16 7.43 -5.47
CA ALA A 63 -17.72 6.14 -4.99
C ALA A 63 -18.12 5.04 -5.97
N LEU A 64 -17.16 4.24 -6.43
CA LEU A 64 -17.36 3.01 -7.19
C LEU A 64 -17.24 1.82 -6.24
N ASP A 65 -18.32 1.05 -6.10
CA ASP A 65 -18.30 -0.24 -5.40
C ASP A 65 -18.44 -1.36 -6.41
N VAL A 66 -17.55 -2.36 -6.37
CA VAL A 66 -17.61 -3.56 -7.23
C VAL A 66 -17.38 -4.80 -6.38
N THR A 67 -18.35 -5.71 -6.36
CA THR A 67 -18.28 -6.95 -5.58
C THR A 67 -18.57 -8.14 -6.48
N ASN A 68 -17.77 -9.20 -6.33
CA ASN A 68 -18.01 -10.50 -6.93
C ASN A 68 -18.31 -11.54 -5.86
N ASN A 69 -19.53 -12.06 -5.87
CA ASN A 69 -20.02 -13.04 -4.90
C ASN A 69 -19.80 -14.49 -5.35
N ALA A 70 -19.21 -14.73 -6.53
CA ALA A 70 -18.97 -16.08 -7.02
C ALA A 70 -17.83 -16.75 -6.27
N GLU A 71 -17.90 -18.06 -6.08
CA GLU A 71 -16.78 -18.82 -5.49
C GLU A 71 -15.54 -18.69 -6.38
N TRP A 72 -14.37 -18.59 -5.79
CA TRP A 72 -13.11 -18.28 -6.47
C TRP A 72 -12.75 -19.22 -7.62
N ASN A 73 -13.03 -20.50 -7.48
CA ASN A 73 -12.72 -21.56 -8.45
C ASN A 73 -13.89 -21.86 -9.40
N GLN A 74 -14.97 -21.07 -9.37
CA GLN A 74 -16.03 -21.16 -10.36
C GLN A 74 -15.63 -20.44 -11.65
N THR A 75 -16.02 -21.02 -12.77
CA THR A 75 -15.97 -20.34 -14.08
C THR A 75 -16.84 -19.10 -14.06
N GLY A 76 -16.38 -18.03 -14.69
CA GLY A 76 -17.13 -16.78 -14.85
C GLY A 76 -16.22 -15.57 -14.80
N LEU A 77 -16.83 -14.40 -14.63
CA LEU A 77 -16.13 -13.13 -14.55
C LEU A 77 -15.31 -13.07 -13.24
N LYS A 78 -13.99 -13.13 -13.33
CA LYS A 78 -13.03 -13.21 -12.21
C LYS A 78 -11.96 -12.13 -12.23
N GLU A 79 -11.97 -11.32 -13.28
CA GLU A 79 -11.08 -10.20 -13.48
C GLU A 79 -11.91 -8.91 -13.51
N VAL A 80 -11.37 -7.84 -12.96
CA VAL A 80 -11.93 -6.49 -13.09
C VAL A 80 -10.82 -5.51 -13.44
N SER A 81 -11.08 -4.68 -14.43
CA SER A 81 -10.24 -3.56 -14.81
C SER A 81 -11.02 -2.27 -14.66
N VAL A 82 -10.46 -1.33 -13.92
CA VAL A 82 -10.93 0.04 -13.78
C VAL A 82 -9.89 0.94 -14.42
N THR A 83 -10.21 1.40 -15.63
CA THR A 83 -9.34 2.26 -16.44
C THR A 83 -10.18 3.45 -16.85
N ASP A 84 -9.62 4.67 -16.88
CA ASP A 84 -10.30 5.87 -17.36
C ASP A 84 -11.55 6.26 -16.53
N GLY A 85 -11.36 7.12 -15.52
CA GLY A 85 -12.42 7.64 -14.67
C GLY A 85 -13.21 8.81 -15.26
N GLN A 86 -13.06 9.18 -16.53
CA GLN A 86 -13.77 10.33 -17.08
C GLN A 86 -15.28 10.06 -17.10
N LEU A 87 -16.01 10.48 -16.06
CA LEU A 87 -17.43 10.79 -16.22
C LEU A 87 -17.48 12.00 -17.15
N GLN A 88 -18.25 11.94 -18.24
CA GLN A 88 -18.37 13.02 -19.23
C GLN A 88 -18.78 14.39 -18.65
N ASN A 89 -19.11 14.46 -17.36
CA ASN A 89 -19.56 15.63 -16.63
C ASN A 89 -18.80 15.78 -15.29
N ASP A 90 -17.51 16.12 -15.35
CA ASP A 90 -16.75 16.76 -14.26
C ASP A 90 -16.61 15.96 -12.94
N GLY A 91 -16.57 14.62 -12.99
CA GLY A 91 -16.40 13.79 -11.80
C GLY A 91 -15.39 12.66 -11.98
N GLU A 92 -14.36 12.64 -11.15
CA GLU A 92 -13.47 11.48 -10.95
C GLU A 92 -13.91 10.72 -9.70
N PHE A 93 -13.56 9.44 -9.61
CA PHE A 93 -13.81 8.67 -8.40
C PHE A 93 -12.85 9.14 -7.30
N SER A 94 -13.39 9.62 -6.19
CA SER A 94 -12.62 9.79 -4.95
C SER A 94 -12.59 8.49 -4.14
N GLN A 95 -13.43 7.50 -4.48
CA GLN A 95 -13.41 6.19 -3.83
C GLN A 95 -13.62 5.04 -4.82
N ILE A 96 -12.79 4.00 -4.75
CA ILE A 96 -12.87 2.76 -5.52
C ILE A 96 -12.78 1.57 -4.56
N ASN A 97 -13.89 0.85 -4.35
CA ASN A 97 -13.96 -0.36 -3.54
C ASN A 97 -14.14 -1.58 -4.45
N ILE A 98 -13.21 -2.53 -4.43
CA ILE A 98 -13.25 -3.76 -5.21
C ILE A 98 -13.14 -4.97 -4.30
N SER A 99 -14.04 -5.95 -4.44
CA SER A 99 -14.02 -7.16 -3.61
C SER A 99 -14.33 -8.46 -4.34
N GLY A 100 -13.63 -9.54 -3.98
CA GLY A 100 -13.93 -10.92 -4.38
C GLY A 100 -13.47 -11.31 -5.79
N PHE A 101 -12.56 -10.54 -6.38
CA PHE A 101 -11.99 -10.82 -7.70
C PHE A 101 -10.65 -11.56 -7.60
N VAL A 102 -10.34 -12.39 -8.60
CA VAL A 102 -9.02 -13.04 -8.67
C VAL A 102 -7.96 -12.05 -9.13
N ASP A 103 -8.31 -11.19 -10.09
CA ASP A 103 -7.40 -10.21 -10.68
C ASP A 103 -8.04 -8.83 -10.70
N VAL A 104 -7.33 -7.85 -10.20
CA VAL A 104 -7.74 -6.45 -10.16
C VAL A 104 -6.70 -5.63 -10.90
N HIS A 105 -7.17 -4.81 -11.84
CA HIS A 105 -6.35 -3.80 -12.47
C HIS A 105 -6.99 -2.42 -12.27
N ILE A 106 -6.21 -1.47 -11.79
CA ILE A 106 -6.58 -0.07 -11.67
C ILE A 106 -5.46 0.73 -12.34
N ASP A 107 -5.82 1.60 -13.28
CA ASP A 107 -4.87 2.44 -14.01
C ASP A 107 -5.43 3.87 -14.09
N SER A 108 -4.68 4.82 -13.54
CA SER A 108 -5.01 6.25 -13.50
C SER A 108 -4.24 7.09 -14.52
N SER A 109 -3.47 6.50 -15.43
CA SER A 109 -2.66 7.23 -16.42
C SER A 109 -3.48 8.19 -17.31
N ASP A 110 -4.81 8.02 -17.35
CA ASP A 110 -5.78 8.89 -18.01
C ASP A 110 -6.70 9.69 -17.04
N MET A 111 -6.50 9.61 -15.72
CA MET A 111 -7.26 10.32 -14.64
C MET A 111 -6.58 11.64 -14.20
N ILE A 112 -5.80 12.27 -15.09
CA ILE A 112 -4.77 13.29 -14.73
C ILE A 112 -5.32 14.73 -14.62
N GLU A 113 -6.62 14.98 -14.67
CA GLU A 113 -7.08 16.36 -14.48
C GLU A 113 -8.42 16.40 -13.74
N TRP A 114 -8.38 16.91 -12.50
CA TRP A 114 -9.47 17.57 -11.74
C TRP A 114 -9.90 16.98 -10.37
N LEU A 115 -9.06 16.23 -9.65
CA LEU A 115 -9.20 16.24 -8.20
C LEU A 115 -8.84 17.66 -7.69
N PRO A 116 -9.73 18.34 -6.93
CA PRO A 116 -9.32 19.54 -6.21
C PRO A 116 -8.13 19.21 -5.30
N ASP A 117 -7.18 20.13 -5.08
CA ASP A 117 -5.98 19.95 -4.22
C ASP A 117 -6.24 19.45 -2.77
N TYR A 118 -7.49 19.20 -2.37
CA TYR A 118 -7.90 18.74 -1.05
C TYR A 118 -8.62 17.38 -1.05
N GLU A 119 -8.81 16.75 -2.22
CA GLU A 119 -9.42 15.42 -2.30
C GLU A 119 -8.34 14.35 -2.35
N VAL A 120 -8.60 13.27 -1.60
CA VAL A 120 -7.79 12.05 -1.54
C VAL A 120 -8.47 10.99 -2.39
N LEU A 121 -7.68 10.20 -3.14
CA LEU A 121 -8.19 9.02 -3.82
C LEU A 121 -8.12 7.81 -2.89
N ASP A 122 -9.26 7.34 -2.40
CA ASP A 122 -9.37 6.13 -1.59
C ASP A 122 -9.60 4.89 -2.47
N ILE A 123 -8.69 3.91 -2.41
CA ILE A 123 -8.79 2.63 -3.11
C ILE A 123 -8.78 1.51 -2.08
N SER A 124 -9.79 0.66 -2.10
CA SER A 124 -9.85 -0.52 -1.23
C SER A 124 -10.03 -1.78 -2.05
N VAL A 125 -9.10 -2.73 -1.90
CA VAL A 125 -9.08 -4.02 -2.60
C VAL A 125 -9.13 -5.17 -1.59
N TYR A 126 -10.31 -5.78 -1.47
CA TYR A 126 -10.60 -6.82 -0.48
C TYR A 126 -10.75 -8.20 -1.09
N GLU A 127 -10.18 -9.22 -0.45
CA GLU A 127 -10.28 -10.61 -0.93
C GLU A 127 -9.88 -10.70 -2.41
N ALA A 128 -8.80 -10.01 -2.80
CA ALA A 128 -8.19 -10.16 -4.11
C ALA A 128 -6.98 -11.08 -4.06
N LYS A 129 -6.70 -11.74 -5.19
CA LYS A 129 -5.49 -12.54 -5.34
C LYS A 129 -4.34 -11.76 -5.94
N ARG A 130 -4.66 -10.95 -6.95
CA ARG A 130 -3.69 -10.17 -7.68
C ARG A 130 -4.22 -8.78 -7.88
N GLY A 131 -3.30 -7.82 -7.83
CA GLY A 131 -3.57 -6.42 -8.12
C GLY A 131 -2.44 -5.82 -8.92
N ALA A 132 -2.78 -5.09 -9.98
CA ALA A 132 -1.89 -4.13 -10.61
C ALA A 132 -2.57 -2.76 -10.51
N ILE A 133 -2.13 -1.95 -9.54
CA ILE A 133 -2.68 -0.63 -9.23
C ILE A 133 -1.60 0.39 -9.61
N ASP A 134 -1.78 1.05 -10.74
CA ASP A 134 -0.90 2.11 -11.21
C ASP A 134 -1.67 3.43 -11.14
N VAL A 135 -1.31 4.24 -10.15
CA VAL A 135 -1.89 5.57 -9.95
C VAL A 135 -0.85 6.68 -10.01
N THR A 136 0.28 6.42 -10.67
CA THR A 136 1.41 7.35 -10.84
C THR A 136 1.03 8.67 -11.51
N GLY A 137 -0.13 8.73 -12.17
CA GLY A 137 -0.67 9.95 -12.78
C GLY A 137 -1.39 10.88 -11.80
N VAL A 138 -1.71 10.42 -10.58
CA VAL A 138 -2.35 11.23 -9.55
C VAL A 138 -1.29 12.08 -8.83
N THR A 139 -1.61 13.36 -8.60
CA THR A 139 -0.71 14.33 -7.93
C THR A 139 -1.19 14.77 -6.55
N ASN A 140 -2.28 14.16 -6.09
CA ASN A 140 -2.87 14.34 -4.77
C ASN A 140 -2.62 13.07 -3.97
N ASP A 141 -2.75 13.18 -2.65
CA ASP A 141 -2.69 12.03 -1.74
C ASP A 141 -3.61 10.88 -2.18
N VAL A 142 -3.08 9.67 -2.15
CA VAL A 142 -3.79 8.42 -2.43
C VAL A 142 -3.75 7.53 -1.20
N HIS A 143 -4.90 7.00 -0.83
CA HIS A 143 -4.99 5.98 0.20
C HIS A 143 -5.33 4.62 -0.42
N ILE A 144 -4.47 3.62 -0.27
CA ILE A 144 -4.68 2.28 -0.81
C ILE A 144 -4.72 1.26 0.33
N GLU A 145 -5.85 0.59 0.51
CA GLU A 145 -6.00 -0.54 1.43
C GLU A 145 -6.10 -1.86 0.66
N ILE A 146 -5.18 -2.79 0.93
CA ILE A 146 -5.16 -4.11 0.32
C ILE A 146 -5.27 -5.17 1.41
N THR A 147 -6.31 -5.98 1.34
CA THR A 147 -6.51 -7.13 2.24
C THR A 147 -6.44 -8.44 1.43
N PRO A 148 -5.23 -9.01 1.27
CA PRO A 148 -5.01 -10.15 0.38
C PRO A 148 -5.61 -11.45 0.94
N TYR A 149 -6.08 -12.32 0.05
CA TYR A 149 -6.63 -13.62 0.45
C TYR A 149 -6.06 -14.76 -0.40
N SER A 150 -5.28 -15.65 0.24
CA SER A 150 -4.85 -16.93 -0.36
C SER A 150 -5.52 -18.13 0.32
N ASN A 151 -5.82 -19.16 -0.47
CA ASN A 151 -6.37 -20.44 -0.02
C ASN A 151 -5.32 -21.58 -0.02
N GLY A 152 -4.03 -21.28 -0.21
CA GLY A 152 -2.95 -22.26 -0.13
C GLY A 152 -1.70 -21.91 -0.95
N GLU A 153 -0.61 -22.65 -0.67
CA GLU A 153 0.72 -22.48 -1.28
C GLU A 153 0.73 -22.58 -2.82
N GLY A 154 -0.14 -23.43 -3.40
CA GLY A 154 -0.26 -23.56 -4.85
C GLY A 154 -0.90 -22.35 -5.54
N TRP A 155 -1.32 -21.34 -4.77
CA TRP A 155 -2.07 -20.20 -5.26
C TRP A 155 -1.74 -18.94 -4.43
N SER A 156 -0.50 -18.43 -4.61
CA SER A 156 0.05 -17.21 -3.98
C SER A 156 -0.61 -15.91 -4.45
N ASN A 157 -0.58 -14.86 -3.63
CA ASN A 157 -1.07 -13.54 -4.01
C ASN A 157 0.08 -12.70 -4.56
N THR A 158 -0.19 -11.83 -5.53
CA THR A 158 0.84 -10.96 -6.13
C THR A 158 0.27 -9.59 -6.41
N PHE A 159 0.84 -8.56 -5.81
CA PHE A 159 0.43 -7.17 -6.02
C PHE A 159 1.57 -6.33 -6.60
N SER A 160 1.24 -5.40 -7.47
CA SER A 160 2.11 -4.32 -7.89
C SER A 160 1.34 -3.02 -7.68
N VAL A 161 1.93 -2.10 -6.93
CA VAL A 161 1.33 -0.80 -6.62
C VAL A 161 2.35 0.28 -6.93
N ALA A 162 1.94 1.31 -7.67
CA ALA A 162 2.77 2.48 -7.94
C ALA A 162 1.92 3.73 -7.76
N THR A 163 2.35 4.65 -6.90
CA THR A 163 1.70 5.94 -6.67
C THR A 163 2.55 7.09 -7.20
N GLY A 164 2.07 8.32 -7.06
CA GLY A 164 2.49 9.47 -7.87
C GLY A 164 3.20 10.55 -7.06
N GLU A 165 2.77 11.80 -7.25
CA GLU A 165 3.10 12.88 -6.32
C GLU A 165 1.99 12.94 -5.25
N GLY A 166 2.32 13.27 -4.00
CA GLY A 166 1.33 13.42 -2.91
C GLY A 166 1.82 12.73 -1.64
N ASP A 167 1.16 12.98 -0.50
CA ASP A 167 1.50 12.27 0.74
C ASP A 167 0.65 10.98 0.81
N ASP A 168 1.13 9.91 0.18
CA ASP A 168 0.37 8.68 -0.07
C ASP A 168 0.37 7.75 1.16
N HIS A 169 -0.72 6.99 1.33
CA HIS A 169 -0.87 6.00 2.38
C HIS A 169 -1.25 4.64 1.82
N ILE A 170 -0.35 3.66 1.88
CA ILE A 170 -0.62 2.28 1.45
C ILE A 170 -0.61 1.35 2.65
N SER A 171 -1.62 0.49 2.76
CA SER A 171 -1.73 -0.50 3.82
C SER A 171 -1.95 -1.91 3.27
N PHE A 172 -1.18 -2.85 3.80
CA PHE A 172 -1.37 -4.29 3.62
C PHE A 172 -1.77 -4.91 4.96
N ASP A 173 -3.04 -5.27 5.09
CA ASP A 173 -3.60 -5.86 6.32
C ASP A 173 -4.07 -7.30 6.09
N ALA A 174 -3.83 -8.19 7.05
CA ALA A 174 -4.38 -9.55 7.07
C ALA A 174 -5.80 -9.62 7.69
N PHE A 175 -6.33 -8.54 8.26
CA PHE A 175 -7.58 -8.52 9.02
C PHE A 175 -8.83 -8.43 8.15
N ILE A 176 -9.21 -9.56 7.54
CA ILE A 176 -10.53 -9.68 6.90
C ILE A 176 -11.55 -10.05 7.97
N ASN A 177 -12.29 -9.08 8.48
CA ASN A 177 -13.55 -9.29 9.21
C ASN A 177 -13.39 -10.07 10.56
N PRO A 178 -13.91 -9.58 11.69
CA PRO A 178 -13.83 -10.29 12.97
C PRO A 178 -14.46 -11.70 12.97
N ASN A 179 -15.20 -12.08 11.91
CA ASN A 179 -15.79 -13.40 11.73
C ASN A 179 -15.02 -14.32 10.75
N ARG A 180 -13.97 -13.85 10.08
CA ARG A 180 -13.10 -14.64 9.18
C ARG A 180 -11.62 -14.49 9.57
N LEU A 181 -11.32 -14.90 10.80
CA LEU A 181 -9.94 -15.02 11.27
C LEU A 181 -9.16 -16.02 10.39
N ALA A 182 -8.33 -15.51 9.49
CA ALA A 182 -7.29 -16.32 8.90
C ALA A 182 -6.07 -15.46 8.59
N ALA A 183 -5.36 -15.00 9.63
CA ALA A 183 -4.01 -14.42 9.50
C ALA A 183 -3.11 -15.25 8.56
N SER A 184 -3.32 -16.57 8.50
CA SER A 184 -2.65 -17.47 7.55
C SER A 184 -2.94 -17.25 6.06
N THR A 185 -3.82 -16.33 5.64
CA THR A 185 -4.14 -16.08 4.23
C THR A 185 -3.17 -15.12 3.56
N SER A 186 -2.42 -14.32 4.33
CA SER A 186 -1.44 -13.36 3.80
C SER A 186 -0.02 -13.91 3.71
N ARG A 187 0.29 -15.06 4.35
CA ARG A 187 1.63 -15.67 4.34
C ARG A 187 2.15 -16.11 2.96
N TRP A 188 1.31 -16.10 1.93
CA TRP A 188 1.67 -16.37 0.54
C TRP A 188 1.53 -15.14 -0.36
N THR A 189 1.50 -13.95 0.23
CA THR A 189 1.47 -12.69 -0.51
C THR A 189 2.87 -12.23 -0.86
N GLU A 190 3.05 -11.90 -2.13
CA GLU A 190 4.17 -11.14 -2.68
C GLU A 190 3.64 -9.78 -3.13
N PHE A 191 4.44 -8.74 -3.00
CA PHE A 191 4.14 -7.41 -3.51
C PHE A 191 5.39 -6.63 -3.88
N ASP A 192 5.20 -5.67 -4.77
CA ASP A 192 6.17 -4.68 -5.22
C ASP A 192 5.46 -3.31 -5.20
N VAL A 193 5.91 -2.42 -4.33
CA VAL A 193 5.27 -1.14 -4.03
C VAL A 193 6.28 -0.02 -4.24
N ASN A 194 5.91 0.98 -5.04
CA ASN A 194 6.67 2.21 -5.22
C ASN A 194 5.76 3.38 -4.84
N LEU A 195 6.14 4.13 -3.80
CA LEU A 195 5.32 5.22 -3.24
C LEU A 195 5.51 6.56 -3.99
N GLY A 196 6.61 6.71 -4.73
CA GLY A 196 6.79 7.86 -5.61
C GLY A 196 7.46 9.03 -4.91
N SER A 197 6.76 10.16 -4.80
CA SER A 197 7.32 11.35 -4.17
C SER A 197 6.30 12.07 -3.30
N GLY A 198 6.73 12.53 -2.14
CA GLY A 198 5.90 13.11 -1.09
C GLY A 198 6.28 12.51 0.25
N ASP A 199 5.61 12.91 1.33
CA ASP A 199 5.89 12.34 2.65
C ASP A 199 4.98 11.10 2.84
N ASP A 200 5.41 9.95 2.30
CA ASP A 200 4.55 8.78 2.14
C ASP A 200 4.52 7.88 3.39
N THR A 201 3.50 7.03 3.48
CA THR A 201 3.35 6.05 4.56
C THR A 201 3.00 4.67 4.05
N PHE A 202 3.79 3.67 4.46
CA PHE A 202 3.47 2.25 4.25
C PHE A 202 3.13 1.56 5.57
N TYR A 203 1.94 0.95 5.67
CA TYR A 203 1.52 0.14 6.80
C TYR A 203 1.60 -1.36 6.50
N TYR A 204 2.40 -2.06 7.29
CA TYR A 204 2.63 -3.50 7.13
C TYR A 204 2.02 -4.31 8.29
N ALA A 205 0.97 -5.08 7.97
CA ALA A 205 0.28 -5.96 8.90
C ALA A 205 -0.08 -7.33 8.30
N LEU A 206 0.90 -7.94 7.62
CA LEU A 206 0.78 -9.30 7.13
C LEU A 206 1.40 -10.32 8.08
N THR A 207 1.01 -11.58 7.93
CA THR A 207 1.70 -12.70 8.58
C THR A 207 2.97 -13.04 7.80
N ASP A 208 4.03 -13.39 8.52
CA ASP A 208 5.30 -13.86 7.99
C ASP A 208 5.13 -14.77 6.77
N ALA A 209 5.96 -14.54 5.77
CA ALA A 209 5.98 -15.28 4.54
C ALA A 209 6.33 -16.75 4.82
N GLU A 210 5.47 -17.65 4.35
CA GLU A 210 5.74 -19.09 4.42
C GLU A 210 6.80 -19.50 3.37
N LEU A 211 6.86 -18.76 2.26
CA LEU A 211 7.77 -19.03 1.15
C LEU A 211 9.10 -18.31 1.40
N ALA A 212 10.17 -19.08 1.57
CA ALA A 212 11.53 -18.52 1.63
C ALA A 212 11.83 -17.77 0.32
N GLY A 213 12.17 -16.48 0.44
CA GLY A 213 12.42 -15.60 -0.70
C GLY A 213 11.17 -15.05 -1.37
N ALA A 214 10.01 -15.03 -0.67
CA ALA A 214 8.88 -14.21 -1.08
C ALA A 214 9.33 -12.77 -1.30
N LYS A 215 8.86 -12.15 -2.38
CA LYS A 215 9.16 -10.76 -2.71
C LYS A 215 8.11 -9.87 -2.06
N ARG A 216 8.46 -9.20 -0.97
CA ARG A 216 7.67 -8.13 -0.37
C ARG A 216 8.59 -6.92 -0.36
N LEU A 217 8.46 -6.09 -1.39
CA LEU A 217 9.33 -4.96 -1.67
C LEU A 217 8.52 -3.68 -1.54
N VAL A 218 9.06 -2.68 -0.85
CA VAL A 218 8.50 -1.34 -0.81
C VAL A 218 9.62 -0.29 -0.92
N GLU A 219 9.44 0.65 -1.84
CA GLU A 219 10.34 1.79 -2.05
C GLU A 219 9.56 3.05 -1.62
N GLY A 220 10.10 3.84 -0.68
CA GLY A 220 9.52 5.12 -0.24
C GLY A 220 9.64 6.17 -1.36
N GLY A 221 10.87 6.48 -1.75
CA GLY A 221 11.13 7.33 -2.90
C GLY A 221 11.71 8.68 -2.49
N GLU A 222 11.12 9.77 -2.96
CA GLU A 222 11.59 11.12 -2.60
C GLU A 222 10.67 11.76 -1.56
N GLY A 223 11.14 11.95 -0.33
CA GLY A 223 10.40 12.68 0.70
C GLY A 223 10.86 12.37 2.12
N PHE A 224 9.96 12.51 3.09
CA PHE A 224 10.12 11.92 4.42
C PHE A 224 9.15 10.74 4.56
N ASP A 225 9.64 9.55 4.24
CA ASP A 225 8.78 8.37 4.15
C ASP A 225 8.75 7.58 5.46
N THR A 226 7.56 7.06 5.80
CA THR A 226 7.29 6.34 7.05
C THR A 226 6.85 4.91 6.82
N LEU A 227 7.61 3.95 7.32
CA LEU A 227 7.23 2.54 7.41
C LEU A 227 6.64 2.24 8.80
N THR A 228 5.39 1.85 8.85
CA THR A 228 4.71 1.45 10.09
C THR A 228 4.57 -0.07 10.17
N LEU A 229 5.19 -0.67 11.18
CA LEU A 229 5.14 -2.11 11.45
C LEU A 229 4.11 -2.46 12.53
N SER A 230 3.44 -3.60 12.37
CA SER A 230 2.54 -4.16 13.40
C SER A 230 3.07 -5.46 14.01
N THR A 231 4.10 -6.04 13.42
CA THR A 231 4.73 -7.31 13.82
C THR A 231 6.22 -7.26 13.49
N ASP A 232 7.00 -8.11 14.16
CA ASP A 232 8.37 -8.43 13.73
C ASP A 232 8.34 -8.92 12.28
N THR A 233 9.33 -8.54 11.48
CA THR A 233 9.44 -8.95 10.08
C THR A 233 10.89 -9.09 9.65
N ASP A 234 11.19 -10.23 9.03
CA ASP A 234 12.43 -10.50 8.29
C ASP A 234 12.14 -10.75 6.80
N ASP A 235 10.90 -10.53 6.38
CA ASP A 235 10.36 -10.92 5.08
C ASP A 235 9.92 -9.73 4.22
N LEU A 236 10.08 -8.51 4.73
CA LEU A 236 9.91 -7.24 4.03
C LEU A 236 11.29 -6.66 3.70
N SER A 237 11.54 -6.36 2.44
CA SER A 237 12.68 -5.53 2.02
C SER A 237 12.17 -4.14 1.68
N PHE A 238 12.86 -3.11 2.17
CA PHE A 238 12.45 -1.73 1.95
C PHE A 238 13.65 -0.79 1.80
N SER A 239 13.47 0.25 0.99
CA SER A 239 14.47 1.29 0.74
C SER A 239 13.84 2.67 0.72
N ASP A 240 14.69 3.69 0.86
CA ASP A 240 14.31 5.09 0.75
C ASP A 240 13.23 5.49 1.79
N PHE A 241 13.35 5.01 3.03
CA PHE A 241 12.56 5.45 4.18
C PHE A 241 13.40 6.23 5.20
N GLU A 242 12.88 7.35 5.70
CA GLU A 242 13.49 8.11 6.79
C GLU A 242 13.12 7.56 8.17
N LEU A 243 11.90 7.01 8.31
CA LEU A 243 11.32 6.60 9.58
C LEU A 243 10.73 5.19 9.53
N VAL A 244 11.07 4.37 10.52
CA VAL A 244 10.30 3.16 10.87
C VAL A 244 9.71 3.33 12.26
N THR A 245 8.41 3.10 12.38
CA THR A 245 7.67 3.12 13.64
C THR A 245 6.85 1.85 13.83
N CYS A 246 6.26 1.64 15.01
CA CYS A 246 5.34 0.53 15.23
C CYS A 246 4.03 0.91 15.92
N THR A 247 2.98 0.14 15.63
CA THR A 247 1.66 0.26 16.27
C THR A 247 1.43 -0.79 17.35
N SER A 248 2.40 -1.67 17.58
CA SER A 248 2.25 -2.83 18.47
C SER A 248 2.58 -2.50 19.91
N ASN A 249 1.64 -2.79 20.82
CA ASN A 249 1.86 -2.64 22.27
C ASN A 249 2.87 -3.66 22.84
N SER A 250 3.27 -4.68 22.09
CA SER A 250 4.24 -5.69 22.55
C SER A 250 5.68 -5.37 22.17
N GLY A 251 5.92 -4.23 21.50
CA GLY A 251 7.18 -3.91 20.84
C GLY A 251 7.31 -4.66 19.50
N VAL A 252 8.03 -4.05 18.57
CA VAL A 252 8.47 -4.67 17.31
C VAL A 252 10.00 -4.60 17.26
N SER A 253 10.60 -5.63 16.68
CA SER A 253 12.00 -5.68 16.36
C SER A 253 12.23 -5.75 14.85
N LEU A 254 13.30 -5.11 14.43
CA LEU A 254 13.73 -5.05 13.04
C LEU A 254 15.14 -5.63 12.94
N SER A 255 15.34 -6.61 12.05
CA SER A 255 16.67 -7.07 11.68
C SER A 255 17.36 -5.99 10.84
N VAL A 256 18.52 -5.52 11.28
CA VAL A 256 19.27 -4.42 10.64
C VAL A 256 20.64 -4.93 10.20
N ASP A 257 20.92 -4.87 8.91
CA ASP A 257 22.23 -5.18 8.32
C ASP A 257 22.84 -3.95 7.62
N SER A 258 24.01 -4.12 7.00
CA SER A 258 24.66 -3.02 6.28
C SER A 258 23.89 -2.57 5.04
N ASP A 259 23.18 -3.50 4.39
CA ASP A 259 22.48 -3.23 3.13
C ASP A 259 21.23 -2.38 3.41
N LEU A 260 20.41 -2.77 4.41
CA LEU A 260 19.25 -2.00 4.87
C LEU A 260 19.65 -0.59 5.31
N LEU A 261 20.76 -0.46 6.04
CA LEU A 261 21.25 0.85 6.46
C LEU A 261 21.75 1.68 5.29
N ALA A 262 22.33 1.07 4.25
CA ALA A 262 22.78 1.77 3.06
C ALA A 262 21.62 2.25 2.19
N GLU A 263 20.57 1.44 2.08
CA GLU A 263 19.34 1.71 1.32
C GLU A 263 18.45 2.77 1.97
N ASN A 264 18.63 3.05 3.26
CA ASN A 264 17.85 4.04 4.03
C ASN A 264 18.77 5.11 4.67
N ALA A 265 20.01 5.24 4.19
CA ALA A 265 20.99 6.16 4.77
C ALA A 265 20.64 7.62 4.46
N SER A 266 20.43 8.43 5.51
CA SER A 266 20.35 9.89 5.40
C SER A 266 21.55 10.59 6.05
N GLU A 267 21.80 11.86 5.70
CA GLU A 267 22.88 12.66 6.31
C GLU A 267 22.67 12.83 7.83
N LEU A 268 21.42 12.83 8.29
CA LEU A 268 21.06 13.06 9.69
C LEU A 268 20.85 11.74 10.46
N GLY A 269 20.66 10.64 9.74
CA GLY A 269 20.48 9.29 10.28
C GLY A 269 19.08 8.75 10.00
N PHE A 270 18.99 7.44 9.93
CA PHE A 270 17.74 6.69 9.76
C PHE A 270 17.02 6.54 11.11
N ILE A 271 15.72 6.79 11.17
CA ILE A 271 14.98 6.88 12.42
C ILE A 271 14.25 5.57 12.72
N LEU A 272 14.43 5.05 13.94
CA LEU A 272 13.67 3.93 14.50
C LEU A 272 12.96 4.39 15.77
N ASP A 273 11.65 4.58 15.68
CA ASP A 273 10.77 5.02 16.77
C ASP A 273 9.94 3.85 17.31
N ASP A 274 10.08 3.55 18.60
CA ASP A 274 9.41 2.41 19.25
C ASP A 274 9.71 1.05 18.58
N VAL A 275 10.84 0.95 17.86
CA VAL A 275 11.32 -0.26 17.19
C VAL A 275 12.71 -0.63 17.69
N SER A 276 12.85 -1.87 18.16
CA SER A 276 14.13 -2.41 18.63
C SER A 276 14.98 -2.91 17.46
N ALA A 277 16.14 -2.29 17.23
CA ALA A 277 17.10 -2.76 16.23
C ALA A 277 17.82 -4.05 16.69
N GLN A 278 17.86 -5.05 15.81
CA GLN A 278 18.65 -6.27 15.97
C GLN A 278 19.68 -6.37 14.85
N PHE A 279 20.95 -6.10 15.15
CA PHE A 279 22.00 -6.21 14.14
C PHE A 279 22.26 -7.67 13.77
N SER A 280 21.97 -8.04 12.53
CA SER A 280 22.11 -9.40 11.99
C SER A 280 23.54 -9.71 11.50
N ASP A 281 24.28 -8.66 11.13
CA ASP A 281 25.64 -8.76 10.59
C ASP A 281 26.75 -8.49 11.62
N ASP A 282 27.95 -9.01 11.33
CA ASP A 282 29.15 -8.73 12.12
C ASP A 282 29.61 -7.27 11.89
N TYR A 283 29.45 -6.41 12.90
CA TYR A 283 29.95 -5.04 12.90
C TYR A 283 31.34 -4.91 13.58
N THR A 284 32.10 -3.89 13.16
CA THR A 284 33.40 -3.52 13.76
C THR A 284 33.21 -2.86 15.12
N SER A 285 32.27 -1.90 15.20
CA SER A 285 31.98 -1.13 16.41
C SER A 285 30.58 -0.53 16.37
N ILE A 286 30.05 -0.27 17.56
CA ILE A 286 28.82 0.49 17.78
C ILE A 286 29.13 1.59 18.81
N GLU A 287 28.69 2.82 18.54
CA GLU A 287 28.87 3.97 19.42
C GLU A 287 27.52 4.65 19.66
N VAL A 288 27.20 4.92 20.92
CA VAL A 288 25.99 5.64 21.32
C VAL A 288 26.38 7.03 21.79
N ALA A 289 25.72 8.06 21.27
CA ALA A 289 25.99 9.47 21.58
C ALA A 289 24.69 10.27 21.73
N ASP A 290 24.80 11.41 22.41
CA ASP A 290 23.75 12.42 22.40
C ASP A 290 23.54 12.96 20.98
N LEU A 291 22.30 13.34 20.66
CA LEU A 291 21.96 13.97 19.38
C LEU A 291 22.75 15.27 19.15
N SER A 292 23.15 15.50 17.91
CA SER A 292 23.56 16.83 17.46
C SER A 292 22.36 17.78 17.37
N GLN A 293 22.61 19.09 17.37
CA GLN A 293 21.53 20.08 17.21
C GLN A 293 20.75 19.90 15.89
N ALA A 294 21.43 19.48 14.81
CA ALA A 294 20.79 19.24 13.53
C ALA A 294 19.83 18.04 13.61
N GLN A 295 20.26 16.96 14.25
CA GLN A 295 19.42 15.77 14.49
C GLN A 295 18.24 16.08 15.41
N SER A 296 18.43 16.85 16.49
CA SER A 296 17.31 17.25 17.34
C SER A 296 16.29 18.10 16.60
N ASN A 297 16.74 19.04 15.75
CA ASN A 297 15.84 19.84 14.93
C ASN A 297 15.09 18.96 13.92
N TYR A 298 15.79 18.04 13.26
CA TYR A 298 15.21 17.11 12.30
C TYR A 298 14.09 16.28 12.91
N LEU A 299 14.32 15.64 14.07
CA LEU A 299 13.26 14.92 14.79
C LEU A 299 12.08 15.83 15.14
N SER A 300 12.34 17.06 15.60
CA SER A 300 11.27 18.02 15.95
C SER A 300 10.50 18.57 14.74
N GLU A 301 11.10 18.61 13.55
CA GLU A 301 10.45 19.01 12.30
C GLU A 301 9.41 17.97 11.86
N HIS A 302 9.59 16.70 12.28
CA HIS A 302 8.68 15.58 12.02
C HIS A 302 7.92 15.13 13.29
N ASP A 303 7.68 16.07 14.21
CA ASP A 303 6.87 15.87 15.42
C ASP A 303 7.36 14.75 16.40
N LEU A 304 8.63 14.37 16.34
CA LEU A 304 9.25 13.40 17.26
C LEU A 304 9.93 14.11 18.46
N ASP A 305 9.73 13.58 19.67
CA ASP A 305 10.37 14.13 20.88
C ASP A 305 11.85 13.75 20.92
N SER A 306 12.70 14.63 20.39
CA SER A 306 14.15 14.45 20.38
C SER A 306 14.79 14.18 21.76
N SER A 307 14.11 14.43 22.87
CA SER A 307 14.65 14.11 24.21
C SER A 307 14.59 12.62 24.56
N GLU A 308 13.83 11.84 23.80
CA GLU A 308 13.69 10.39 23.95
C GLU A 308 14.68 9.62 23.07
N PHE A 309 15.34 10.30 22.12
CA PHE A 309 16.21 9.67 21.12
C PHE A 309 17.70 9.82 21.45
N ALA A 310 18.48 8.85 20.98
CA ALA A 310 19.94 8.87 20.93
C ALA A 310 20.43 8.62 19.50
N ALA A 311 21.65 9.05 19.21
CA ALA A 311 22.34 8.71 17.95
C ALA A 311 23.19 7.45 18.17
N VAL A 312 22.99 6.44 17.32
CA VAL A 312 23.74 5.19 17.32
C VAL A 312 24.48 5.07 16.00
N THR A 313 25.81 5.12 16.04
CA THR A 313 26.66 4.94 14.86
C THR A 313 27.21 3.51 14.84
N VAL A 314 26.95 2.79 13.75
CA VAL A 314 27.42 1.42 13.54
C VAL A 314 28.42 1.41 12.41
N THR A 315 29.55 0.73 12.61
CA THR A 315 30.65 0.67 11.63
C THR A 315 30.79 -0.75 11.09
N TYR A 316 30.69 -0.91 9.77
CA TYR A 316 30.93 -2.16 9.04
C TYR A 316 32.17 -2.01 8.17
N GLY A 317 33.30 -2.57 8.61
CA GLY A 317 34.57 -2.38 7.90
C GLY A 317 35.00 -0.90 7.83
N ASP A 318 34.93 -0.31 6.64
CA ASP A 318 35.28 1.09 6.35
C ASP A 318 34.05 2.02 6.22
N GLU A 319 32.84 1.46 6.29
CA GLU A 319 31.56 2.19 6.17
C GLU A 319 30.93 2.38 7.55
N SER A 320 30.20 3.49 7.71
CA SER A 320 29.52 3.84 8.96
C SER A 320 28.16 4.44 8.69
N TYR A 321 27.16 3.99 9.43
CA TYR A 321 25.78 4.43 9.33
C TYR A 321 25.31 4.96 10.68
N THR A 322 24.40 5.93 10.67
CA THR A 322 23.82 6.51 11.88
C THR A 322 22.34 6.22 11.95
N LEU A 323 21.92 5.69 13.09
CA LEU A 323 20.53 5.47 13.48
C LEU A 323 20.15 6.51 14.55
N LEU A 324 18.92 7.01 14.50
CA LEU A 324 18.29 7.77 15.57
C LEU A 324 17.24 6.88 16.21
N THR A 325 17.40 6.52 17.48
CA THR A 325 16.44 5.60 18.13
C THR A 325 16.18 5.95 19.59
N ASN A 326 14.95 5.68 20.03
CA ASN A 326 14.52 5.75 21.43
C ASN A 326 14.69 4.40 22.17
N GLU A 327 15.05 3.32 21.47
CA GLU A 327 15.25 1.97 22.02
C GLU A 327 16.74 1.58 22.04
N VAL A 328 17.48 2.08 23.04
CA VAL A 328 18.91 1.79 23.20
C VAL A 328 19.11 0.47 23.96
N SER A 329 19.75 -0.52 23.31
CA SER A 329 20.08 -1.79 23.95
C SER A 329 21.24 -1.67 24.94
N ASP A 330 21.11 -2.28 26.12
CA ASP A 330 22.19 -2.43 27.11
C ASP A 330 23.46 -3.07 26.50
N ALA A 331 23.30 -3.89 25.46
CA ALA A 331 24.40 -4.59 24.79
C ALA A 331 25.29 -3.67 23.93
N TRP A 332 24.86 -2.43 23.68
CA TRP A 332 25.61 -1.44 22.89
C TRP A 332 26.50 -0.54 23.76
N SER A 333 26.48 -0.74 25.09
CA SER A 333 27.21 0.05 26.09
C SER A 333 28.43 -0.65 26.71
#